data_AF-K9VVH9-F1
#
_entry.id   AF-K9VVH9-F1
#
_cell.length_a   1.000
_cell.length_b   1.000
_cell.length_c   1.000
_cell.angle_alpha   90.00
_cell.angle_beta   90.00
_cell.angle_gamma   90.00
#
_symmetry.space_group_name_H-M   'P 1'
#
loop_
_entity.id
_entity.type
_entity.pdbx_description
1 polymer ?
#
loop_
_entity_poly.entity_id
_entity_poly.type
_entity_poly.pdbx_seq_one_letter_code
_entity_poly.pdbx_strand_id
1 'polypeptide(L)' 'MTAQAKKPTGSVTKTSNPPYPFRTTVLLILLAGNFLVAGIYFHLINP' A
#
# COMPACT_ATOMS: atom_id res chain seq x y z
N MET A 1 -39.36 -6.22 -27.48
CA MET A 1 -38.58 -6.52 -26.26
C MET A 1 -37.11 -6.16 -26.53
N THR A 2 -36.64 -5.01 -26.04
CA THR A 2 -35.24 -4.59 -26.23
C THR A 2 -34.41 -5.08 -25.04
N ALA A 3 -33.58 -6.10 -25.26
CA ALA A 3 -32.67 -6.62 -24.25
C ALA A 3 -31.59 -5.57 -23.92
N GLN A 4 -31.51 -5.16 -22.64
CA GLN A 4 -30.41 -4.35 -22.16
C GLN A 4 -29.17 -5.24 -22.03
N ALA A 5 -28.11 -4.94 -22.78
CA ALA A 5 -26.82 -5.59 -22.64
C ALA A 5 -26.25 -5.32 -21.24
N LYS A 6 -26.20 -6.37 -20.41
CA LYS A 6 -25.55 -6.33 -19.09
C LYS A 6 -24.06 -6.02 -19.32
N LYS A 7 -23.62 -4.81 -18.97
CA LYS A 7 -22.18 -4.47 -18.96
C LYS A 7 -21.46 -5.57 -18.16
N PRO A 8 -20.34 -6.12 -18.66
CA PRO A 8 -19.50 -6.97 -17.84
C PRO A 8 -18.96 -6.07 -16.74
N THR A 9 -19.57 -6.16 -15.56
CA THR A 9 -19.00 -5.63 -14.33
C THR A 9 -17.76 -6.50 -14.08
N GLY A 10 -16.67 -6.19 -14.78
CA GLY A 10 -15.35 -6.70 -14.44
C GLY A 10 -15.19 -6.53 -12.94
N SER A 11 -14.60 -7.51 -12.26
CA SER A 11 -14.46 -7.50 -10.82
C SER A 11 -13.72 -6.24 -10.39
N VAL A 12 -14.46 -5.17 -10.13
CA VAL A 12 -13.92 -3.96 -9.52
C VAL A 12 -13.48 -4.43 -8.16
N THR A 13 -12.16 -4.50 -7.96
CA THR A 13 -11.57 -4.79 -6.67
C THR A 13 -12.12 -3.75 -5.71
N LYS A 14 -13.03 -4.20 -4.84
CA LYS A 14 -13.57 -3.33 -3.80
C LYS A 14 -12.42 -2.98 -2.88
N THR A 15 -11.86 -1.78 -3.06
CA THR A 15 -10.91 -1.23 -2.09
C THR A 15 -11.65 -1.12 -0.76
N SER A 16 -11.01 -1.53 0.33
CA SER A 16 -11.58 -1.35 1.66
C SER A 16 -11.80 0.14 1.94
N ASN A 17 -12.60 0.49 2.94
CA ASN A 17 -12.69 1.89 3.34
C ASN A 17 -11.43 2.32 4.11
N PRO A 18 -11.06 3.61 4.06
CA PRO A 18 -10.07 4.19 4.97
C PRO A 18 -10.39 3.82 6.43
N PRO A 19 -9.39 3.62 7.32
CA PRO A 19 -8.01 4.12 7.23
C PRO A 19 -6.93 3.13 6.72
N TYR A 20 -7.28 2.08 5.99
CA TYR A 20 -6.32 1.12 5.37
C TYR A 20 -5.17 0.63 6.29
N PRO A 21 -5.46 0.20 7.53
CA PRO A 21 -4.43 -0.02 8.54
C PRO A 21 -3.34 -0.99 8.07
N PHE A 22 -3.71 -2.07 7.38
CA PHE A 22 -2.76 -3.06 6.87
C PHE A 22 -1.73 -2.45 5.90
N ARG A 23 -2.18 -1.66 4.92
CA ARG A 23 -1.29 -1.03 3.93
C ARG A 23 -0.38 -0.01 4.60
N THR A 24 -0.95 0.79 5.49
CA THR A 24 -0.21 1.82 6.25
C THR A 24 0.87 1.18 7.14
N THR A 25 0.55 0.11 7.87
CA THR A 25 1.52 -0.59 8.72
C THR A 25 2.68 -1.16 7.92
N VAL A 26 2.40 -1.83 6.79
CA VAL A 26 3.46 -2.39 5.94
C VAL A 26 4.37 -1.29 5.39
N LEU A 27 3.80 -0.17 4.93
CA LEU A 27 4.54 0.98 4.45
C LEU A 27 5.42 1.61 5.55
N LEU A 28 4.90 1.74 6.76
CA LEU A 28 5.66 2.27 7.90
C LEU A 28 6.84 1.37 8.28
N ILE A 29 6.66 0.05 8.27
CA ILE A 29 7.75 -0.90 8.52
C ILE A 29 8.83 -0.76 7.44
N LEU A 30 8.42 -0.72 6.17
CA LEU A 30 9.37 -0.58 5.05
C LEU A 30 10.13 0.75 5.11
N LEU A 31 9.43 1.84 5.47
CA LEU A 31 10.02 3.16 5.65
C LEU A 31 11.02 3.19 6.82
N ALA A 32 10.65 2.61 7.97
CA ALA A 32 11.54 2.52 9.12
C ALA A 32 12.81 1.72 8.80
N GLY A 33 12.69 0.60 8.07
CA GLY A 33 13.82 -0.17 7.59
C GLY A 33 14.72 0.63 6.64
N ASN A 34 14.14 1.42 5.73
CA ASN A 34 14.91 2.28 4.84
C ASN A 34 15.71 3.35 5.60
N PHE A 35 15.09 4.00 6.59
CA PHE A 35 15.79 4.97 7.44
C PHE A 35 16.89 4.34 8.30
N LEU A 36 16.68 3.11 8.78
CA LEU A 36 17.72 2.39 9.52
C LEU A 36 18.95 2.14 8.63
N VAL A 37 18.74 1.63 7.42
CA VAL A 37 19.82 1.40 6.45
C VAL A 37 20.52 2.71 6.09
N ALA A 38 19.76 3.79 5.85
CA ALA A 38 20.31 5.11 5.59
C ALA A 38 21.14 5.62 6.79
N GLY A 39 20.66 5.46 8.02
CA GLY A 39 21.37 5.85 9.23
C GLY A 39 22.70 5.12 9.43
N ILE A 40 22.78 3.85 9.03
CA ILE A 40 24.04 3.10 9.00
C ILE A 40 24.95 3.63 7.88
N TYR A 41 24.42 3.84 6.67
CA TYR A 41 25.19 4.35 5.53
C TYR A 41 25.82 5.74 5.82
N PHE A 42 25.05 6.64 6.43
CA PHE A 42 25.53 7.96 6.84
C PHE A 42 26.35 7.95 8.14
N HIS A 43 26.68 6.76 8.69
CA HIS A 43 27.48 6.61 9.90
C HIS A 43 26.88 7.32 11.12
N LEU A 44 25.56 7.48 11.15
CA LEU A 44 24.83 8.20 12.20
C LEU A 44 24.61 7.34 13.46
N ILE A 45 24.47 6.03 13.26
CA ILE A 45 24.18 5.04 14.33
C ILE A 45 25.42 4.24 14.72
N ASN A 46 26.41 4.12 13.82
CA ASN A 46 27.70 3.47 14.09
C ASN A 46 28.80 4.15 13.24
N PRO A 47 29.42 5.22 13.73
CA PRO A 47 30.54 5.89 13.06
C PRO A 47 31.84 5.08 13.07
#